data_AF-A0A355U621-F1
#
_entry.id   AF-A0A355U621-F1
#
_cell.length_a   1.000
_cell.length_b   1.000
_cell.length_c   1.000
_cell.angle_alpha   90.00
_cell.angle_beta   90.00
_cell.angle_gamma   90.00
#
_symmetry.space_group_name_H-M   'P 1'
#
loop_
_entity.id
_entity.type
_entity.pdbx_description
1 polymer ?
#
loop_
_entity_poly.entity_id
_entity_poly.type
_entity_poly.pdbx_seq_one_letter_code
_entity_poly.pdbx_strand_id
1 'polypeptide(L)'
;MLACLMFNKFLFAGLIIFIMSVMLLEFYHITMGESYKLSKILAIVAAIILFGILFAVSSYHIPIKFVALSMVPLFIVMINSLYVKDKEEYGKFSNIYTGLLYIAVPIALSNLIAFDKAGNFSGNLLLCFFIIIWCSDVGAFAFGISLGKFFPKKLFPTVS
;
A
#
# COMPACT_ATOMS: atom_id res chain seq x y z
N MET A 1 -14.98 -7.12 -6.01
CA MET A 1 -13.78 -6.35 -6.38
C MET A 1 -14.03 -5.50 -7.63
N LEU A 2 -14.23 -6.10 -8.80
CA LEU A 2 -14.33 -5.39 -10.08
C LEU A 2 -15.49 -4.36 -10.12
N ALA A 3 -16.67 -4.73 -9.61
CA ALA A 3 -17.79 -3.80 -9.48
C ALA A 3 -17.46 -2.58 -8.60
N CYS A 4 -16.85 -2.77 -7.44
CA CYS A 4 -16.46 -1.66 -6.56
C CYS A 4 -15.43 -0.71 -7.21
N LEU A 5 -14.57 -1.23 -8.09
CA LEU A 5 -13.59 -0.44 -8.83
C LEU A 5 -14.22 0.40 -9.96
N MET A 6 -15.40 0.06 -10.46
CA MET A 6 -15.97 0.70 -11.67
C MET A 6 -17.18 1.58 -11.40
N PHE A 7 -18.01 1.26 -10.39
CA PHE A 7 -19.32 1.90 -10.26
C PHE A 7 -19.32 3.21 -9.48
N ASN A 8 -18.59 3.29 -8.37
CA ASN A 8 -18.70 4.43 -7.46
C ASN A 8 -17.38 4.71 -6.74
N LYS A 9 -16.99 5.99 -6.71
CA LYS A 9 -15.79 6.46 -6.02
C LYS A 9 -15.74 6.08 -4.52
N PHE A 10 -16.88 6.04 -3.83
CA PHE A 10 -16.95 5.64 -2.43
C PHE A 10 -16.81 4.12 -2.26
N LEU A 11 -17.35 3.32 -3.19
CA LEU A 11 -17.14 1.87 -3.18
C LEU A 11 -15.68 1.53 -3.46
N PHE A 12 -15.04 2.27 -4.37
CA PHE A 12 -13.60 2.20 -4.62
C PHE A 12 -12.80 2.52 -3.36
N ALA A 13 -13.04 3.69 -2.75
CA ALA A 13 -12.32 4.11 -1.55
C ALA A 13 -12.48 3.12 -0.39
N GLY A 14 -13.73 2.68 -0.13
CA GLY A 14 -14.00 1.71 0.92
C GLY A 14 -13.29 0.37 0.70
N LEU A 15 -13.32 -0.15 -0.53
CA LEU A 15 -12.62 -1.39 -0.88
C LEU A 15 -11.11 -1.25 -0.70
N ILE A 16 -10.51 -0.17 -1.22
CA ILE A 16 -9.05 0.00 -1.17
C ILE A 16 -8.56 0.26 0.25
N ILE A 17 -9.28 1.04 1.06
CA ILE A 17 -8.98 1.22 2.48
C ILE A 17 -9.04 -0.13 3.22
N PHE A 18 -10.07 -0.93 2.94
CA PHE A 18 -10.20 -2.26 3.54
C PHE A 18 -9.01 -3.16 3.19
N ILE A 19 -8.68 -3.29 1.89
CA ILE A 19 -7.55 -4.09 1.42
C ILE A 19 -6.24 -3.60 2.06
N MET A 20 -5.98 -2.29 2.04
CA MET A 20 -4.77 -1.69 2.62
C MET A 20 -4.65 -1.98 4.11
N SER A 21 -5.75 -1.87 4.86
CA SER A 21 -5.76 -2.12 6.31
C SER A 21 -5.49 -3.58 6.62
N VAL A 22 -6.10 -4.50 5.86
CA VAL A 22 -5.85 -5.95 6.01
C VAL A 22 -4.39 -6.28 5.66
N MET A 23 -3.84 -5.73 4.57
CA MET A 23 -2.44 -5.94 4.18
C MET A 23 -1.46 -5.44 5.26
N LEU A 24 -1.71 -4.26 5.84
CA LEU A 24 -0.89 -3.72 6.92
C LEU A 24 -0.99 -4.55 8.19
N LEU A 25 -2.19 -5.01 8.55
CA LEU A 25 -2.40 -5.90 9.71
C LEU A 25 -1.60 -7.20 9.56
N GLU A 26 -1.71 -7.84 8.40
CA GLU A 26 -1.00 -9.09 8.11
C GLU A 26 0.52 -8.88 8.10
N PHE A 27 0.99 -7.83 7.45
CA PHE A 27 2.41 -7.49 7.40
C PHE A 27 2.99 -7.24 8.80
N TYR A 28 2.28 -6.50 9.67
CA TYR A 28 2.73 -6.23 11.03
C TYR A 28 2.59 -7.43 11.97
N HIS A 29 1.65 -8.34 11.70
CA HIS A 29 1.55 -9.60 12.42
C HIS A 29 2.75 -10.50 12.13
N ILE A 30 3.10 -10.70 10.85
CA ILE A 30 4.23 -11.54 10.42
C ILE A 30 5.57 -10.97 10.91
N THR A 31 5.78 -9.66 10.76
CA THR A 31 7.09 -9.05 11.03
C THR A 31 7.34 -8.70 12.50
N MET A 32 6.29 -8.46 13.27
CA MET A 32 6.40 -7.93 14.62
C MET A 32 5.54 -8.67 15.67
N GLY A 33 4.79 -9.70 15.31
CA GLY A 33 3.99 -10.52 16.24
C GLY A 33 3.04 -9.69 17.11
N GLU A 34 3.17 -9.83 18.44
CA GLU A 34 2.37 -9.09 19.44
C GLU A 34 3.03 -7.77 19.93
N SER A 35 4.27 -7.49 19.52
CA SER A 35 5.01 -6.31 19.96
C SER A 35 4.45 -5.02 19.34
N TYR A 36 4.64 -3.87 20.02
CA TYR A 36 4.35 -2.53 19.51
C TYR A 36 2.89 -2.28 19.03
N LYS A 37 1.88 -2.86 19.71
CA LYS A 37 0.45 -2.74 19.33
C LYS A 37 -0.01 -1.32 19.05
N LEU A 38 0.34 -0.38 19.93
CA LEU A 38 -0.04 1.04 19.80
C LEU A 38 0.53 1.63 18.49
N SER A 39 1.82 1.42 18.22
CA SER A 39 2.47 1.93 17.00
C SER A 39 1.90 1.31 15.72
N LYS A 40 1.52 0.02 15.74
CA LYS A 40 0.82 -0.63 14.61
C LYS A 40 -0.52 0.02 14.31
N ILE A 41 -1.32 0.26 15.35
CA ILE A 41 -2.63 0.93 15.21
C ILE A 41 -2.43 2.35 14.67
N LEU A 42 -1.48 3.13 15.21
CA LEU A 42 -1.18 4.46 14.72
C LEU A 42 -0.72 4.48 13.25
N ALA A 43 0.05 3.48 12.83
CA ALA A 43 0.49 3.36 11.44
C ALA A 43 -0.67 3.02 10.49
N ILE A 44 -1.61 2.17 10.90
CA ILE A 44 -2.83 1.90 10.11
C ILE A 44 -3.68 3.17 10.02
N VAL A 45 -3.85 3.90 11.12
CA VAL A 45 -4.57 5.19 11.11
C VAL A 45 -3.86 6.20 10.21
N ALA A 46 -2.54 6.29 10.25
CA ALA A 46 -1.75 7.13 9.33
C ALA A 46 -2.01 6.77 7.86
N ALA A 47 -2.03 5.47 7.54
CA ALA A 47 -2.30 4.98 6.19
C ALA A 47 -3.72 5.37 5.72
N ILE A 48 -4.73 5.20 6.58
CA ILE A 48 -6.11 5.59 6.28
C ILE A 48 -6.23 7.10 6.07
N ILE A 49 -5.56 7.91 6.91
CA ILE A 49 -5.53 9.37 6.76
C ILE A 49 -4.86 9.77 5.44
N LEU A 50 -3.70 9.18 5.13
CA LEU A 50 -3.00 9.43 3.86
C LEU A 50 -3.89 9.12 2.66
N PHE A 51 -4.52 7.94 2.65
CA PHE A 51 -5.43 7.53 1.59
C PHE A 51 -6.62 8.49 1.49
N GLY A 52 -7.26 8.81 2.62
CA GLY A 52 -8.42 9.68 2.68
C GLY A 52 -8.12 11.10 2.18
N ILE A 53 -6.96 11.66 2.52
CA ILE A 53 -6.53 12.96 2.02
C ILE A 53 -6.27 12.90 0.52
N LEU A 54 -5.56 11.89 0.01
CA LEU A 54 -5.32 11.77 -1.44
C LEU A 54 -6.60 11.54 -2.23
N PHE A 55 -7.56 10.78 -1.68
CA PHE A 55 -8.90 10.66 -2.23
C PHE A 55 -9.60 12.02 -2.28
N ALA A 56 -9.52 12.82 -1.22
CA ALA A 56 -10.17 14.12 -1.16
C ALA A 56 -9.51 15.15 -2.08
N VAL A 57 -8.18 15.13 -2.19
CA VAL A 57 -7.40 15.93 -3.16
C VAL A 57 -7.82 15.57 -4.59
N SER A 58 -7.95 14.27 -4.89
CA SER A 58 -8.27 13.79 -6.23
C SER A 58 -9.74 13.98 -6.61
N SER A 59 -10.68 13.82 -5.67
CA SER A 59 -12.12 13.90 -5.94
C SER A 59 -12.70 15.31 -5.76
N TYR A 60 -12.12 16.16 -4.91
CA TYR A 60 -12.67 17.48 -4.56
C TYR A 60 -11.69 18.64 -4.81
N HIS A 61 -10.55 18.37 -5.46
CA HIS A 61 -9.51 19.37 -5.77
C HIS A 61 -9.00 20.13 -4.54
N ILE A 62 -9.01 19.46 -3.39
CA ILE A 62 -8.40 20.01 -2.18
C ILE A 62 -6.91 20.27 -2.46
N PRO A 63 -6.35 21.40 -2.01
CA PRO A 63 -4.93 21.69 -2.20
C PRO A 63 -4.01 20.56 -1.68
N ILE A 64 -3.05 20.14 -2.50
CA ILE A 64 -2.12 19.04 -2.17
C ILE A 64 -1.35 19.26 -0.86
N LYS A 65 -1.18 20.51 -0.41
CA LYS A 65 -0.54 20.86 0.87
C LYS A 65 -1.15 20.14 2.08
N PHE A 66 -2.42 19.74 2.02
CA PHE A 66 -3.07 19.00 3.10
C PHE A 66 -2.53 17.57 3.26
N VAL A 67 -1.83 17.02 2.26
CA VAL A 67 -1.10 15.75 2.40
C VAL A 67 -0.05 15.84 3.51
N ALA A 68 0.49 17.03 3.80
CA ALA A 68 1.39 17.22 4.94
C ALA A 68 0.77 16.80 6.28
N LEU A 69 -0.57 16.81 6.41
CA LEU A 69 -1.26 16.37 7.63
C LEU A 69 -1.07 14.86 7.88
N SER A 70 -0.86 14.04 6.84
CA SER A 70 -0.56 12.62 7.01
C SER A 70 0.80 12.37 7.66
N MET A 71 1.69 13.38 7.71
CA MET A 71 2.96 13.28 8.43
C MET A 71 2.78 13.33 9.95
N VAL A 72 1.71 13.93 10.47
CA VAL A 72 1.46 14.04 11.91
C VAL A 72 1.46 12.67 12.61
N PRO A 73 0.66 11.68 12.18
CA PRO A 73 0.68 10.37 12.82
C PRO A 73 2.02 9.62 12.62
N LEU A 74 2.79 9.91 11.56
CA LEU A 74 4.15 9.39 11.38
C LEU A 74 5.11 9.92 12.45
N PHE A 75 5.02 11.22 12.77
CA PHE A 75 5.81 11.80 13.85
C PHE A 75 5.40 11.26 15.22
N ILE A 76 4.10 11.01 15.46
CA ILE A 76 3.63 10.38 16.70
C ILE A 76 4.20 8.97 16.84
N VAL A 77 4.21 8.18 15.76
CA VAL A 77 4.87 6.86 15.74
C VAL A 77 6.35 7.00 16.09
N MET A 78 7.07 7.96 15.48
CA MET A 78 8.49 8.21 15.75
C MET A 78 8.74 8.58 17.21
N ILE A 79 7.92 9.48 17.79
CA ILE A 79 8.02 9.87 19.19
C ILE A 79 7.74 8.67 20.09
N ASN A 80 6.70 7.87 19.79
CA ASN A 80 6.37 6.68 20.55
C ASN A 80 7.55 5.68 20.58
N SER A 81 8.33 5.60 19.50
CA SER A 81 9.53 4.76 19.44
C SER A 81 10.56 5.07 20.52
N LEU A 82 10.67 6.35 20.93
CA LEU A 82 11.65 6.82 21.91
C LEU A 82 11.28 6.41 23.35
N TYR A 83 9.99 6.15 23.61
CA TYR A 83 9.48 5.75 24.92
C TYR A 83 9.41 4.24 25.12
N VAL A 84 9.77 3.45 24.11
CA VAL A 84 9.82 1.99 24.24
C VAL A 84 11.00 1.61 25.11
N LYS A 85 10.70 0.91 26.22
CA LYS A 85 11.70 0.49 27.22
C LYS A 85 12.60 -0.64 26.71
N ASP A 86 12.06 -1.54 25.88
CA ASP A 86 12.81 -2.64 25.29
C ASP A 86 13.51 -2.24 24.00
N LYS A 87 14.84 -2.10 24.08
CA LYS A 87 15.69 -1.74 22.93
C LYS A 87 16.18 -2.96 22.15
N GLU A 88 16.03 -4.18 22.67
CA GLU A 88 16.43 -5.41 21.96
C GLU A 88 15.61 -5.65 20.68
N GLU A 89 14.35 -5.20 20.67
CA GLU A 89 13.46 -5.34 19.51
C GLU A 89 13.44 -4.11 18.58
N TYR A 90 14.35 -3.13 18.77
CA TYR A 90 14.32 -1.87 18.03
C TYR A 90 14.40 -2.07 16.50
N GLY A 91 15.06 -3.15 16.04
CA GLY A 91 15.07 -3.52 14.62
C GLY A 91 13.66 -3.76 14.05
N LYS A 92 12.73 -4.31 14.85
CA LYS A 92 11.33 -4.53 14.43
C LYS A 92 10.58 -3.22 14.21
N PHE A 93 11.01 -2.13 14.83
CA PHE A 93 10.37 -0.82 14.66
C PHE A 93 10.49 -0.29 13.23
N SER A 94 11.59 -0.60 12.54
CA SER A 94 11.79 -0.23 11.12
C SER A 94 10.72 -0.83 10.19
N ASN A 95 10.13 -1.96 10.58
CA ASN A 95 9.04 -2.59 9.82
C ASN A 95 7.79 -1.71 9.79
N ILE A 96 7.55 -0.87 10.80
CA ILE A 96 6.41 0.07 10.79
C ILE A 96 6.51 1.01 9.59
N TYR A 97 7.67 1.63 9.41
CA TYR A 97 7.95 2.51 8.27
C TYR A 97 7.96 1.74 6.95
N THR A 98 8.45 0.50 6.95
CA THR A 98 8.42 -0.36 5.76
C THR A 98 6.99 -0.62 5.30
N GLY A 99 6.07 -0.96 6.21
CA GLY A 99 4.65 -1.14 5.88
C GLY A 99 4.02 0.13 5.31
N LEU A 100 4.33 1.30 5.90
CA LEU A 100 3.82 2.58 5.41
C LEU A 100 4.37 2.92 4.02
N LEU A 101 5.68 2.80 3.80
CA LEU A 101 6.32 3.15 2.54
C LEU A 101 6.02 2.15 1.41
N TYR A 102 5.94 0.85 1.72
CA TYR A 102 5.79 -0.20 0.72
C TYR A 102 4.32 -0.59 0.45
N ILE A 103 3.44 -0.41 1.43
CA ILE A 103 2.02 -0.76 1.29
C ILE A 103 1.16 0.51 1.21
N ALA A 104 1.19 1.36 2.24
CA ALA A 104 0.26 2.48 2.34
C ALA A 104 0.48 3.53 1.24
N VAL A 105 1.71 3.93 0.99
CA VAL A 105 2.03 4.96 -0.02
C VAL A 105 1.63 4.52 -1.43
N PRO A 106 2.07 3.35 -1.96
CA PRO A 106 1.67 2.91 -3.30
C PRO A 106 0.17 2.75 -3.45
N ILE A 107 -0.52 2.21 -2.43
CA ILE A 107 -1.97 2.07 -2.47
C ILE A 107 -2.66 3.45 -2.44
N ALA A 108 -2.17 4.39 -1.64
CA ALA A 108 -2.74 5.74 -1.60
C ALA A 108 -2.56 6.51 -2.91
N LEU A 109 -1.43 6.29 -3.62
CA LEU A 109 -1.18 6.84 -4.95
C LEU A 109 -2.13 6.30 -6.02
N SER A 110 -2.82 5.16 -5.80
CA SER A 110 -3.84 4.66 -6.73
C SER A 110 -4.97 5.66 -6.96
N ASN A 111 -5.24 6.58 -6.01
CA ASN A 111 -6.18 7.67 -6.21
C ASN A 111 -5.78 8.57 -7.40
N LEU A 112 -4.49 8.82 -7.59
CA LEU A 112 -4.03 9.65 -8.72
C LEU A 112 -4.24 8.98 -10.08
N ILE A 113 -4.41 7.66 -10.09
CA ILE A 113 -4.68 6.86 -11.30
C ILE A 113 -6.19 6.74 -11.54
N ALA A 114 -6.97 6.61 -10.47
CA ALA A 114 -8.41 6.38 -10.53
C ALA A 114 -9.24 7.65 -10.81
N PHE A 115 -8.66 8.83 -10.64
CA PHE A 115 -9.33 10.12 -10.86
C PHE A 115 -8.66 10.89 -12.00
N ASP A 116 -9.47 11.48 -12.86
CA ASP A 116 -8.99 12.41 -13.88
C ASP A 116 -8.70 13.81 -13.29
N LYS A 117 -8.02 14.67 -14.05
CA LYS A 117 -7.74 16.07 -13.68
C LYS A 117 -9.00 16.86 -13.34
N ALA A 118 -10.15 16.49 -13.92
CA ALA A 118 -11.45 17.07 -13.61
C ALA A 118 -12.11 16.52 -12.33
N GLY A 119 -11.48 15.59 -11.60
CA GLY A 119 -12.01 14.95 -10.40
C GLY A 119 -13.08 13.88 -10.67
N ASN A 120 -13.27 13.53 -11.94
CA ASN A 120 -14.15 12.45 -12.35
C ASN A 120 -13.51 11.11 -12.05
N PHE A 121 -14.27 10.22 -11.43
CA PHE A 121 -13.82 8.86 -11.14
C PHE A 121 -13.90 7.98 -12.39
N SER A 122 -12.79 7.35 -12.74
CA SER A 122 -12.70 6.36 -13.82
C SER A 122 -11.76 5.23 -13.40
N GLY A 123 -12.34 4.10 -12.98
CA GLY A 123 -11.57 2.91 -12.59
C GLY A 123 -10.89 2.17 -13.75
N ASN A 124 -11.10 2.58 -15.00
CA ASN A 124 -10.63 1.86 -16.18
C ASN A 124 -9.10 1.78 -16.24
N LEU A 125 -8.41 2.91 -15.98
CA LEU A 125 -6.95 2.95 -16.03
C LEU A 125 -6.32 2.07 -14.95
N LEU A 126 -6.89 2.12 -13.74
CA LEU A 126 -6.44 1.28 -12.63
C LEU A 126 -6.71 -0.21 -12.91
N LEU A 127 -7.84 -0.54 -13.54
CA LEU A 127 -8.14 -1.91 -13.97
C LEU A 127 -7.12 -2.40 -15.01
N CYS A 128 -6.80 -1.59 -16.01
CA CYS A 128 -5.75 -1.92 -16.99
C CYS A 128 -4.41 -2.19 -16.30
N PHE A 129 -4.06 -1.40 -15.30
CA PHE A 129 -2.84 -1.60 -14.52
C PHE A 129 -2.84 -2.98 -13.81
N PHE A 130 -3.94 -3.36 -13.16
CA PHE A 130 -4.05 -4.68 -12.54
C PHE A 130 -4.01 -5.82 -13.56
N ILE A 131 -4.66 -5.67 -14.71
CA ILE A 131 -4.63 -6.68 -15.78
C ILE A 131 -3.20 -6.88 -16.28
N ILE A 132 -2.44 -5.80 -16.50
CA ILE A 132 -1.04 -5.89 -16.95
C ILE A 132 -0.19 -6.65 -15.93
N ILE A 133 -0.33 -6.35 -14.62
CA ILE A 133 0.40 -7.06 -13.57
C ILE A 133 0.04 -8.55 -13.56
N TRP A 134 -1.25 -8.88 -13.61
CA TRP A 134 -1.71 -10.27 -13.60
C TRP A 134 -1.25 -11.04 -14.83
N CYS A 135 -1.35 -10.42 -16.02
CA CYS A 135 -0.84 -11.00 -17.26
C CYS A 135 0.68 -11.17 -17.22
N SER A 136 1.41 -10.24 -16.60
CA SER A 136 2.86 -10.35 -16.40
C SER A 136 3.21 -11.55 -15.53
N ASP A 137 2.50 -11.77 -14.41
CA ASP A 137 2.76 -12.90 -13.52
C ASP A 137 2.47 -14.25 -14.21
N VAL A 138 1.33 -14.37 -14.89
CA VAL A 138 0.97 -15.58 -15.66
C VAL A 138 1.95 -15.79 -16.81
N GLY A 139 2.31 -14.71 -17.51
CA GLY A 139 3.27 -14.73 -18.61
C GLY A 139 4.64 -15.19 -18.13
N ALA A 140 5.16 -14.63 -17.03
CA ALA A 140 6.44 -14.99 -16.45
C ALA A 140 6.48 -16.49 -16.08
N PHE A 141 5.40 -17.04 -15.54
CA PHE A 141 5.29 -18.47 -15.26
C PHE A 141 5.29 -19.32 -16.54
N ALA A 142 4.45 -18.98 -17.52
CA ALA A 142 4.33 -19.74 -18.77
C ALA A 142 5.62 -19.71 -19.61
N PHE A 143 6.23 -18.53 -19.75
CA PHE A 143 7.53 -18.36 -20.40
C PHE A 143 8.65 -18.99 -19.58
N GLY A 144 8.61 -18.92 -18.25
CA GLY A 144 9.59 -19.55 -17.37
C GLY A 144 9.68 -21.07 -17.56
N ILE A 145 8.54 -21.77 -17.63
CA ILE A 145 8.51 -23.23 -17.85
C ILE A 145 8.89 -23.62 -19.27
N SER A 146 8.49 -22.83 -20.27
CA SER A 146 8.75 -23.14 -21.68
C SER A 146 10.17 -22.77 -22.11
N LEU A 147 10.58 -21.51 -21.91
CA LEU A 147 11.89 -21.00 -22.30
C LEU A 147 13.01 -21.41 -21.34
N GLY A 148 12.71 -21.65 -20.06
CA GLY A 148 13.71 -22.11 -19.09
C GLY A 148 14.33 -23.47 -19.44
N LYS A 149 13.65 -24.29 -20.25
CA LYS A 149 14.20 -25.53 -20.82
C LYS A 149 15.24 -25.27 -21.91
N PHE A 150 15.13 -24.17 -22.63
CA PHE A 150 16.01 -23.80 -23.75
C PHE A 150 17.13 -22.82 -23.32
N PHE A 151 16.87 -21.94 -22.35
CA PHE A 151 17.81 -20.94 -21.84
C PHE A 151 17.86 -20.97 -20.30
N PRO A 152 18.76 -21.74 -19.69
CA PRO A 152 18.78 -22.00 -18.23
C PRO A 152 19.43 -20.88 -17.40
N LYS A 153 19.53 -19.64 -17.91
CA LYS A 153 20.11 -18.52 -17.14
C LYS A 153 19.08 -17.96 -16.15
N LYS A 154 19.21 -18.36 -14.88
CA LYS A 154 18.45 -17.77 -13.77
C LYS A 154 19.00 -16.39 -13.41
N LEU A 155 18.10 -15.43 -13.19
CA LEU A 155 18.48 -14.09 -12.71
C LEU A 155 18.97 -14.13 -11.25
N PHE A 156 18.38 -15.00 -10.43
CA PHE A 156 18.75 -15.19 -9.02
C PHE A 156 18.96 -16.67 -8.70
N PRO A 157 20.18 -17.22 -8.91
CA PRO A 157 20.44 -18.66 -8.78
C PRO A 157 20.37 -19.18 -7.33
N THR A 158 20.55 -18.31 -6.33
CA THR A 158 20.54 -18.66 -4.90
C THR A 158 19.15 -18.59 -4.25
N VAL A 159 18.19 -17.93 -4.90
CA VAL A 159 16.86 -17.64 -4.32
C VAL A 159 15.72 -18.30 -5.11
N SER A 160 15.99 -18.75 -6.35
CA SER A 160 15.00 -19.25 -7.32
C SER A 160 15.27 -20.65 -7.84
#